data_AF-A0A3M8FZE7-F1
#
_entry.id   AF-A0A3M8FZE7-F1
#
_cell.length_a   1.000
_cell.length_b   1.000
_cell.length_c   1.000
_cell.angle_alpha   90.00
_cell.angle_beta   90.00
_cell.angle_gamma   90.00
#
_symmetry.space_group_name_H-M   'P 1'
#
loop_
_entity.id
_entity.type
_entity.pdbx_description
1 polymer ?
#
loop_
_entity_poly.entity_id
_entity_poly.type
_entity_poly.pdbx_seq_one_letter_code
_entity_poly.pdbx_strand_id
1 'polypeptide(L)'
;MEFRISPGWRIFIYALCLLFGGLGIALLYNVLFDRVSEDIWVLVLLFMLGLIAFSFSTYALIRTYREVLIVKKDLFFHQVAFKSHSMFLAEIQGFEIDENYFRIIPKSKNQKPLKVTRYLEDSISLINFLSQNFDELSLYKLTREANEIVADERFGRNNFERNERFELAKKTTKWLNGTSFILLILALFFPSPYDLVILFNMIIPFVAIFLIIQFKGLLKINDRANTIYPSLFVSLLFPTCALGMRVLYDFNFITTKWIWVFSIPLSLCIVLILFFKTDEVGFSKKSDFGATYMFPFFLYGFFCSAIAISNVIFDTSSAVRYQAEIIQKKQSDNFNNLVLSENWHPLNTKKTEGKVSLSFYNRVKIGDIVTVEVKKGAYGIPWFQVLEDSFKPTGKRNYGLTLPDSLSL
;
A
#
# COMPACT_ATOMS: atom_id res chain seq x y z
N MET A 1 -18.37 36.37 8.08
CA MET A 1 -18.79 34.99 8.39
C MET A 1 -17.60 34.25 8.99
N GLU A 2 -17.83 33.41 9.99
CA GLU A 2 -16.79 32.60 10.63
C GLU A 2 -17.17 31.13 10.49
N PHE A 3 -16.25 30.31 9.98
CA PHE A 3 -16.45 28.89 9.77
C PHE A 3 -15.37 28.12 10.54
N ARG A 4 -15.79 27.26 11.46
CA ARG A 4 -14.92 26.36 12.24
C ARG A 4 -15.12 24.92 11.81
N ILE A 5 -14.30 23.99 12.26
CA ILE A 5 -14.57 22.56 12.02
C ILE A 5 -15.91 22.17 12.66
N SER A 6 -16.72 21.43 11.91
CA SER A 6 -18.04 20.98 12.36
C SER A 6 -17.95 20.19 13.68
N PRO A 7 -18.93 20.33 14.59
CA PRO A 7 -18.88 19.70 15.91
C PRO A 7 -18.67 18.18 15.86
N GLY A 8 -19.34 17.48 14.95
CA GLY A 8 -19.20 16.03 14.78
C GLY A 8 -17.77 15.60 14.41
N TRP A 9 -17.14 16.33 13.49
CA TRP A 9 -15.74 16.07 13.11
C TRP A 9 -14.77 16.42 14.23
N ARG A 10 -15.02 17.47 15.04
CA ARG A 10 -14.20 17.76 16.22
C ARG A 10 -14.22 16.61 17.21
N ILE A 11 -15.42 16.10 17.53
CA ILE A 11 -15.58 14.95 18.45
C ILE A 11 -14.85 13.72 17.90
N PHE A 12 -15.03 13.41 16.61
CA PHE A 12 -14.35 12.30 15.95
C PHE A 12 -12.82 12.43 16.03
N ILE A 13 -12.27 13.60 15.68
CA ILE A 13 -10.83 13.84 15.74
C ILE A 13 -10.32 13.75 17.18
N TYR A 14 -11.05 14.29 18.17
CA TYR A 14 -10.68 14.19 19.58
C TYR A 14 -10.63 12.73 20.06
N ALA A 15 -11.60 11.91 19.69
CA ALA A 15 -11.59 10.48 19.99
C ALA A 15 -10.39 9.77 19.32
N LEU A 16 -10.12 10.08 18.05
CA LEU A 16 -9.00 9.53 17.30
C LEU A 16 -7.64 9.95 17.92
N CYS A 17 -7.51 11.20 18.32
CA CYS A 17 -6.34 11.74 19.00
C CYS A 17 -6.11 11.10 20.36
N LEU A 18 -7.16 10.83 21.13
CA LEU A 18 -7.05 10.11 22.40
C LEU A 18 -6.51 8.69 22.17
N LEU A 19 -7.02 8.00 21.14
CA LEU A 19 -6.57 6.65 20.78
C LEU A 19 -5.11 6.63 20.30
N PHE A 20 -4.75 7.43 19.30
CA PHE A 20 -3.38 7.44 18.75
C PHE A 20 -2.37 8.08 19.72
N GLY A 21 -2.79 9.09 20.47
CA GLY A 21 -1.97 9.71 21.51
C GLY A 21 -1.70 8.73 22.65
N GLY A 22 -2.73 8.03 23.12
CA GLY A 22 -2.62 6.98 24.13
C GLY A 22 -1.73 5.82 23.66
N LEU A 23 -1.90 5.36 22.41
CA LEU A 23 -1.03 4.35 21.80
C LEU A 23 0.43 4.82 21.71
N GLY A 24 0.65 6.07 21.27
CA GLY A 24 1.99 6.66 21.20
C GLY A 24 2.66 6.70 22.57
N ILE A 25 1.96 7.15 23.60
CA ILE A 25 2.45 7.16 24.99
C ILE A 25 2.74 5.74 25.48
N ALA A 26 1.83 4.79 25.23
CA ALA A 26 2.03 3.39 25.63
C ALA A 26 3.26 2.77 24.97
N LEU A 27 3.48 3.02 23.68
CA LEU A 27 4.69 2.56 22.97
C LEU A 27 5.97 3.17 23.54
N LEU A 28 5.97 4.48 23.80
CA LEU A 28 7.11 5.16 24.40
C LEU A 28 7.40 4.65 25.81
N TYR A 29 6.36 4.44 26.63
CA TYR A 29 6.49 3.86 27.97
C TYR A 29 7.11 2.45 27.91
N ASN A 30 6.60 1.59 27.03
CA ASN A 30 7.09 0.24 26.85
C ASN A 30 8.56 0.18 26.42
N VAL A 31 8.99 1.11 25.55
CA VAL A 31 10.40 1.21 25.14
C VAL A 31 11.29 1.70 26.29
N LEU A 32 10.83 2.68 27.06
CA LEU A 32 11.64 3.31 28.10
C LEU A 32 11.73 2.49 29.39
N PHE A 33 10.68 1.72 29.73
CA PHE A 33 10.55 1.08 31.04
C PHE A 33 10.44 -0.45 30.98
N ASP A 34 9.67 -1.02 30.05
CA ASP A 34 9.34 -2.47 30.07
C ASP A 34 10.18 -3.36 29.14
N ARG A 35 11.12 -2.80 28.36
CA ARG A 35 11.99 -3.53 27.40
C ARG A 35 11.25 -4.66 26.65
N VAL A 36 10.29 -4.28 25.81
CA VAL A 36 9.46 -5.21 25.00
C VAL A 36 10.26 -6.09 24.02
N SER A 37 11.50 -5.75 23.72
CA SER A 37 12.38 -6.52 22.83
C SER A 37 13.84 -6.35 23.23
N GLU A 38 14.65 -7.40 23.08
CA GLU A 38 16.11 -7.32 23.21
C GLU A 38 16.78 -6.76 21.94
N ASP A 39 16.09 -6.79 20.79
CA ASP A 39 16.59 -6.24 19.54
C ASP A 39 16.49 -4.69 19.55
N ILE A 40 17.64 -4.04 19.53
CA ILE A 40 17.77 -2.57 19.53
C ILE A 40 17.08 -1.91 18.34
N TRP A 41 17.05 -2.56 17.17
CA TRP A 41 16.40 -1.99 15.99
C TRP A 41 14.88 -1.99 16.12
N VAL A 42 14.32 -3.03 16.76
CA VAL A 42 12.90 -3.07 17.09
C VAL A 42 12.55 -1.98 18.09
N LEU A 43 13.38 -1.76 19.12
CA LEU A 43 13.17 -0.68 20.10
C LEU A 43 13.23 0.70 19.44
N VAL A 44 14.20 0.95 18.56
CA VAL A 44 14.31 2.21 17.79
C VAL A 44 13.08 2.41 16.92
N LEU A 45 12.62 1.37 16.22
CA LEU A 45 11.41 1.44 15.39
C LEU A 45 10.17 1.78 16.23
N LEU A 46 9.95 1.08 17.34
CA LEU A 46 8.81 1.31 18.25
C LEU A 46 8.85 2.71 18.86
N PHE A 47 10.04 3.19 19.23
CA PHE A 47 10.23 4.55 19.72
C PHE A 47 9.84 5.60 18.67
N MET A 48 10.31 5.42 17.43
CA MET A 48 9.98 6.30 16.31
C MET A 48 8.49 6.28 16.00
N LEU A 49 7.86 5.10 15.99
CA LEU A 49 6.41 4.96 15.82
C LEU A 49 5.64 5.66 16.95
N GLY A 50 6.08 5.49 18.19
CA GLY A 50 5.49 6.16 19.35
C GLY A 50 5.55 7.69 19.25
N LEU A 51 6.73 8.23 18.90
CA LEU A 51 6.91 9.67 18.67
C LEU A 51 6.06 10.19 17.51
N ILE A 52 5.98 9.45 16.40
CA ILE A 52 5.16 9.83 15.24
C ILE A 52 3.68 9.87 15.62
N ALA A 53 3.17 8.81 16.27
CA ALA A 53 1.77 8.73 16.67
C ALA A 53 1.39 9.84 17.66
N PHE A 54 2.23 10.09 18.67
CA PHE A 54 2.02 11.16 19.65
C PHE A 54 2.08 12.55 19.02
N SER A 55 3.09 12.80 18.17
CA SER A 55 3.27 14.08 17.48
C SER A 55 2.12 14.36 16.51
N PHE A 56 1.69 13.34 15.75
CA PHE A 56 0.55 13.43 14.84
C PHE A 56 -0.75 13.74 15.59
N SER A 57 -1.01 13.04 16.69
CA SER A 57 -2.19 13.29 17.54
C SER A 57 -2.19 14.71 18.10
N THR A 58 -1.05 15.16 18.64
CA THR A 58 -0.90 16.52 19.18
C THR A 58 -1.10 17.57 18.09
N TYR A 59 -0.50 17.38 16.91
CA TYR A 59 -0.68 18.27 15.77
C TYR A 59 -2.16 18.33 15.33
N ALA A 60 -2.83 17.19 15.23
CA ALA A 60 -4.24 17.11 14.86
C ALA A 60 -5.14 17.81 15.89
N LEU A 61 -4.87 17.70 17.19
CA LEU A 61 -5.58 18.45 18.24
C LEU A 61 -5.42 19.96 18.08
N ILE A 62 -4.16 20.44 17.96
CA ILE A 62 -3.86 21.86 17.81
C ILE A 62 -4.51 22.42 16.55
N ARG A 63 -4.40 21.67 15.45
CA ARG A 63 -5.05 22.00 14.19
C ARG A 63 -6.55 22.11 14.36
N THR A 64 -7.20 21.10 14.94
CA THR A 64 -8.66 21.06 15.09
C THR A 64 -9.19 22.19 15.96
N TYR A 65 -8.43 22.57 16.99
CA TYR A 65 -8.80 23.67 17.88
C TYR A 65 -8.60 25.05 17.24
N ARG A 66 -7.53 25.23 16.45
CA ARG A 66 -7.16 26.53 15.87
C ARG A 66 -7.65 26.77 14.44
N GLU A 67 -8.16 25.74 13.75
CA GLU A 67 -8.59 25.85 12.36
C GLU A 67 -9.90 26.67 12.27
N VAL A 68 -9.78 27.88 11.75
CA VAL A 68 -10.89 28.80 11.55
C VAL A 68 -10.71 29.55 10.24
N LEU A 69 -11.81 29.65 9.48
CA LEU A 69 -11.91 30.49 8.30
C LEU A 69 -12.79 31.69 8.61
N ILE A 70 -12.24 32.89 8.47
CA ILE A 70 -12.95 34.14 8.68
C ILE A 70 -13.05 34.84 7.32
N VAL A 71 -14.28 35.10 6.89
CA VAL A 71 -14.59 35.86 5.69
C VAL A 71 -15.05 37.25 6.12
N LYS A 72 -14.20 38.25 5.87
CA LYS A 72 -14.48 39.68 6.05
C LYS A 72 -14.89 40.28 4.71
N LYS A 73 -15.34 41.55 4.73
CA LYS A 73 -15.85 42.26 3.54
C LYS A 73 -14.90 42.23 2.35
N ASP A 74 -13.59 42.29 2.59
CA ASP A 74 -12.56 42.36 1.53
C ASP A 74 -11.47 41.28 1.65
N LEU A 75 -11.57 40.38 2.65
CA LEU A 75 -10.47 39.49 3.03
C LEU A 75 -10.96 38.10 3.45
N PHE A 76 -10.35 37.06 2.87
CA PHE A 76 -10.31 35.72 3.46
C PHE A 76 -9.13 35.59 4.41
N PHE A 77 -9.39 35.19 5.64
CA PHE A 77 -8.37 34.85 6.62
C PHE A 77 -8.58 33.40 7.05
N HIS A 78 -7.60 32.55 6.75
CA HIS A 78 -7.61 31.14 7.15
C HIS A 78 -6.47 30.86 8.10
N GLN A 79 -6.79 30.43 9.31
CA GLN A 79 -5.82 30.01 10.30
C GLN A 79 -5.82 28.48 10.35
N VAL A 80 -4.65 27.85 10.21
CA VAL A 80 -4.46 26.39 10.26
C VAL A 80 -3.34 26.08 11.23
N ALA A 81 -3.66 25.49 12.38
CA ALA A 81 -2.71 25.14 13.44
C ALA A 81 -1.77 26.32 13.83
N PHE A 82 -0.60 26.41 13.21
CA PHE A 82 0.43 27.42 13.46
C PHE A 82 0.64 28.42 12.31
N LYS A 83 -0.09 28.27 11.19
CA LYS A 83 0.04 29.14 10.02
C LYS A 83 -1.24 29.92 9.83
N SER A 84 -1.12 31.20 9.50
CA SER A 84 -2.22 32.02 8.99
C SER A 84 -1.97 32.33 7.53
N HIS A 85 -3.01 32.23 6.72
CA HIS A 85 -3.00 32.63 5.33
C HIS A 85 -4.13 33.62 5.10
N SER A 86 -3.79 34.78 4.55
CA SER A 86 -4.76 35.82 4.24
C SER A 86 -4.72 36.11 2.74
N MET A 87 -5.88 36.29 2.13
CA MET A 87 -6.03 36.60 0.71
C MET A 87 -7.14 37.62 0.53
N PHE A 88 -6.88 38.70 -0.20
CA PHE A 88 -7.90 39.70 -0.51
C PHE A 88 -8.90 39.12 -1.51
N LEU A 89 -10.19 39.45 -1.38
CA LEU A 89 -11.23 38.98 -2.30
C LEU A 89 -10.93 39.41 -3.75
N ALA A 90 -10.37 40.60 -3.94
CA ALA A 90 -9.98 41.11 -5.25
C ALA A 90 -8.87 40.30 -5.93
N GLU A 91 -8.06 39.58 -5.15
CA GLU A 91 -6.96 38.74 -5.65
C GLU A 91 -7.41 37.33 -6.04
N ILE A 92 -8.67 36.96 -5.75
CA ILE A 92 -9.20 35.63 -6.06
C ILE A 92 -9.60 35.59 -7.53
N GLN A 93 -9.09 34.59 -8.25
CA GLN A 93 -9.50 34.29 -9.62
C GLN A 93 -10.79 33.47 -9.63
N GLY A 94 -10.89 32.50 -8.73
CA GLY A 94 -12.00 31.56 -8.66
C GLY A 94 -11.76 30.51 -7.57
N PHE A 95 -12.60 29.48 -7.52
CA PHE A 95 -12.46 28.40 -6.56
C PHE A 95 -12.69 27.03 -7.22
N GLU A 96 -12.07 25.99 -6.68
CA GLU A 96 -12.31 24.59 -7.05
C GLU A 96 -12.88 23.83 -5.86
N ILE A 97 -13.88 22.98 -6.10
CA ILE A 97 -14.43 22.07 -5.10
C ILE A 97 -13.84 20.68 -5.33
N ASP A 98 -13.01 20.21 -4.42
CA ASP A 98 -12.47 18.85 -4.39
C ASP A 98 -13.33 17.94 -3.48
N GLU A 99 -13.06 16.64 -3.42
CA GLU A 99 -13.75 15.70 -2.52
C GLU A 99 -13.66 16.14 -1.05
N ASN A 100 -12.48 16.66 -0.65
CA ASN A 100 -12.17 16.97 0.75
C ASN A 100 -11.93 18.46 1.05
N TYR A 101 -11.73 19.29 0.01
CA TYR A 101 -11.29 20.68 0.17
C TYR A 101 -11.96 21.64 -0.80
N PHE A 102 -12.20 22.87 -0.36
CA PHE A 102 -12.34 24.03 -1.24
C PHE A 102 -10.95 24.63 -1.49
N ARG A 103 -10.59 24.84 -2.75
CA ARG A 103 -9.34 25.48 -3.13
C ARG A 103 -9.64 26.83 -3.75
N ILE A 104 -9.32 27.90 -3.03
CA ILE A 104 -9.47 29.26 -3.52
C ILE A 104 -8.19 29.62 -4.28
N ILE A 105 -8.32 29.92 -5.56
CA ILE A 105 -7.21 30.12 -6.49
C ILE A 105 -6.94 31.62 -6.66
N PRO A 106 -5.71 32.09 -6.39
CA PRO A 106 -5.35 33.48 -6.62
C PRO A 106 -5.14 33.78 -8.12
N LYS A 107 -5.36 35.04 -8.52
CA LYS A 107 -5.05 35.56 -9.87
C LYS A 107 -3.56 35.50 -10.18
N SER A 108 -2.71 35.66 -9.17
CA SER A 108 -1.26 35.63 -9.32
C SER A 108 -0.69 34.22 -9.16
N LYS A 109 0.06 33.74 -10.15
CA LYS A 109 0.74 32.43 -10.10
C LYS A 109 1.79 32.32 -8.98
N ASN A 110 2.25 33.44 -8.42
CA ASN A 110 3.25 33.46 -7.33
C ASN A 110 2.61 33.28 -5.94
N GLN A 111 1.29 33.40 -5.82
CA GLN A 111 0.58 33.15 -4.57
C GLN A 111 0.12 31.69 -4.50
N LYS A 112 0.20 31.09 -3.31
CA LYS A 112 -0.25 29.70 -3.11
C LYS A 112 -1.79 29.66 -3.00
N PRO A 113 -2.45 28.66 -3.60
CA PRO A 113 -3.88 28.46 -3.40
C PRO A 113 -4.22 28.26 -1.92
N LEU A 114 -5.31 28.89 -1.49
CA LEU A 114 -5.83 28.74 -0.15
C LEU A 114 -6.69 27.47 -0.09
N LYS A 115 -6.22 26.45 0.64
CA LYS A 115 -6.94 25.19 0.83
C LYS A 115 -7.74 25.24 2.13
N VAL A 116 -9.04 25.01 2.03
CA VAL A 116 -9.99 25.01 3.14
C VAL A 116 -10.68 23.64 3.16
N THR A 117 -10.83 23.01 4.32
CA THR A 117 -11.52 21.71 4.41
C THR A 117 -13.03 21.83 4.17
N ARG A 118 -13.66 20.79 3.62
CA ARG A 118 -15.12 20.69 3.50
C ARG A 118 -15.82 20.36 4.82
N TYR A 119 -15.07 19.93 5.83
CA TYR A 119 -15.57 19.55 7.14
C TYR A 119 -15.86 20.74 8.07
N LEU A 120 -15.93 21.95 7.51
CA LEU A 120 -16.35 23.15 8.23
C LEU A 120 -17.85 23.10 8.55
N GLU A 121 -18.18 23.71 9.68
CA GLU A 121 -19.53 24.11 10.07
C GLU A 121 -20.09 25.05 9.02
N ASP A 122 -21.34 24.83 8.62
CA ASP A 122 -22.04 25.60 7.59
C ASP A 122 -21.27 25.74 6.26
N SER A 123 -20.68 24.64 5.79
CA SER A 123 -19.98 24.60 4.50
C SER A 123 -20.89 24.95 3.31
N ILE A 124 -22.21 24.81 3.45
CA ILE A 124 -23.21 25.20 2.44
C ILE A 124 -23.21 26.73 2.25
N SER A 125 -23.24 27.51 3.33
CA SER A 125 -23.15 28.97 3.23
C SER A 125 -21.83 29.43 2.62
N LEU A 126 -20.72 28.73 2.92
CA LEU A 126 -19.44 29.01 2.27
C LEU A 126 -19.49 28.73 0.76
N ILE A 127 -20.08 27.61 0.34
CA ILE A 127 -20.27 27.28 -1.08
C ILE A 127 -21.14 28.33 -1.77
N ASN A 128 -22.26 28.71 -1.17
CA ASN A 128 -23.15 29.73 -1.72
C ASN A 128 -22.44 31.07 -1.87
N PHE A 129 -21.69 31.49 -0.85
CA PHE A 129 -20.86 32.70 -0.92
C PHE A 129 -19.84 32.62 -2.05
N LEU A 130 -19.08 31.53 -2.15
CA LEU A 130 -18.08 31.36 -3.19
C LEU A 130 -18.71 31.36 -4.59
N SER A 131 -19.82 30.64 -4.78
CA SER A 131 -20.52 30.52 -6.07
C SER A 131 -21.18 31.83 -6.52
N GLN A 132 -21.58 32.70 -5.58
CA GLN A 132 -22.16 34.00 -5.90
C GLN A 132 -21.10 35.06 -6.24
N ASN A 133 -19.88 34.91 -5.73
CA ASN A 133 -18.85 35.95 -5.83
C ASN A 133 -17.70 35.59 -6.78
N PHE A 134 -17.52 34.30 -7.11
CA PHE A 134 -16.38 33.80 -7.86
C PHE A 134 -16.77 32.67 -8.82
N ASP A 135 -15.97 32.49 -9.87
CA ASP A 135 -16.17 31.39 -10.81
C ASP A 135 -15.72 30.06 -10.22
N GLU A 136 -16.55 29.01 -10.44
CA GLU A 136 -16.18 27.65 -10.12
C GLU A 136 -15.25 27.07 -11.20
N LEU A 137 -13.95 27.11 -10.91
CA LEU A 137 -12.89 26.67 -11.81
C LEU A 137 -12.87 25.16 -12.00
N SER A 138 -13.46 24.37 -11.09
CA SER A 138 -13.62 22.91 -11.27
C SER A 138 -14.47 22.59 -12.49
N LEU A 139 -15.62 23.24 -12.65
CA LEU A 139 -16.48 23.07 -13.81
C LEU A 139 -15.80 23.53 -15.10
N TYR A 140 -15.08 24.66 -15.04
CA TYR A 140 -14.29 25.12 -16.19
C TYR A 140 -13.20 24.12 -16.57
N LYS A 141 -12.51 23.52 -15.59
CA LYS A 141 -11.48 22.50 -15.81
C LYS A 141 -12.07 21.23 -16.44
N LEU A 142 -13.18 20.71 -15.92
CA LEU A 142 -13.84 19.53 -16.49
C LEU A 142 -14.36 19.81 -17.90
N THR A 143 -14.93 21.00 -18.13
CA THR A 143 -15.38 21.43 -19.46
C THR A 143 -14.20 21.57 -20.43
N ARG A 144 -13.08 22.13 -19.96
CA ARG A 144 -11.85 22.23 -20.74
C ARG A 144 -11.29 20.86 -21.08
N GLU A 145 -11.21 19.94 -20.12
CA GLU A 145 -10.77 18.57 -20.36
C GLU A 145 -11.70 17.86 -21.36
N ALA A 146 -13.02 18.05 -21.26
CA ALA A 146 -13.97 17.48 -22.22
C ALA A 146 -13.75 18.05 -23.63
N ASN A 147 -13.55 19.37 -23.73
CA ASN A 147 -13.23 20.03 -25.00
C ASN A 147 -11.86 19.58 -25.56
N GLU A 148 -10.86 19.35 -24.71
CA GLU A 148 -9.57 18.78 -25.10
C GLU A 148 -9.74 17.37 -25.70
N ILE A 149 -10.56 16.51 -25.08
CA ILE A 149 -10.87 15.16 -25.62
C ILE A 149 -11.58 15.26 -26.97
N VAL A 150 -12.57 16.15 -27.09
CA VAL A 150 -13.32 16.34 -28.35
C VAL A 150 -12.43 16.95 -29.43
N ALA A 151 -11.46 17.81 -29.08
CA ALA A 151 -10.57 18.46 -30.03
C ALA A 151 -9.39 17.58 -30.47
N ASP A 152 -8.96 16.61 -29.66
CA ASP A 152 -7.78 15.80 -29.95
C ASP A 152 -8.04 14.72 -31.01
N GLU A 153 -7.43 14.90 -32.19
CA GLU A 153 -7.57 13.99 -33.32
C GLU A 153 -6.97 12.60 -33.09
N ARG A 154 -6.09 12.45 -32.09
CA ARG A 154 -5.52 11.14 -31.74
C ARG A 154 -6.59 10.16 -31.26
N PHE A 155 -7.73 10.67 -30.78
CA PHE A 155 -8.80 9.86 -30.21
C PHE A 155 -9.86 9.42 -31.23
N GLY A 156 -9.92 10.01 -32.44
CA GLY A 156 -10.88 9.60 -33.47
C GLY A 156 -10.99 10.61 -34.62
N ARG A 157 -11.59 10.19 -35.74
CA ARG A 157 -11.71 11.02 -36.95
C ARG A 157 -12.75 12.13 -36.82
N ASN A 158 -13.74 11.93 -35.96
CA ASN A 158 -14.82 12.88 -35.70
C ASN A 158 -15.22 12.88 -34.22
N ASN A 159 -16.04 13.85 -33.81
CA ASN A 159 -16.47 14.02 -32.40
C ASN A 159 -17.22 12.80 -31.84
N PHE A 160 -17.99 12.11 -32.69
CA PHE A 160 -18.73 10.92 -32.29
C PHE A 160 -17.79 9.77 -31.92
N GLU A 161 -16.81 9.45 -32.79
CA GLU A 161 -15.78 8.44 -32.53
C GLU A 161 -14.94 8.78 -31.28
N ARG A 162 -14.58 10.05 -31.08
CA ARG A 162 -13.79 10.51 -29.92
C ARG A 162 -14.55 10.27 -28.61
N ASN A 163 -15.83 10.61 -28.57
CA ASN A 163 -16.68 10.37 -27.41
C ASN A 163 -16.92 8.87 -27.16
N GLU A 164 -17.15 8.08 -28.21
CA GLU A 164 -17.32 6.63 -28.09
C GLU A 164 -16.06 5.97 -27.52
N ARG A 165 -14.87 6.36 -28.00
CA ARG A 165 -13.60 5.87 -27.46
C ARG A 165 -13.40 6.25 -26.00
N PHE A 166 -13.80 7.45 -25.60
CA PHE A 166 -13.71 7.89 -24.21
C PHE A 166 -14.64 7.09 -23.30
N GLU A 167 -15.88 6.83 -23.71
CA GLU A 167 -16.81 5.99 -22.95
C GLU A 167 -16.34 4.54 -22.88
N LEU A 168 -15.74 4.01 -23.95
CA LEU A 168 -15.09 2.71 -23.94
C LEU A 168 -13.93 2.68 -22.93
N ALA A 169 -13.12 3.75 -22.85
CA ALA A 169 -12.02 3.88 -21.90
C ALA A 169 -12.53 3.82 -20.45
N LYS A 170 -13.63 4.54 -20.14
CA LYS A 170 -14.29 4.49 -18.82
C LYS A 170 -14.80 3.09 -18.48
N LYS A 171 -15.53 2.48 -19.41
CA LYS A 171 -16.09 1.13 -19.23
C LYS A 171 -14.98 0.11 -18.98
N THR A 172 -13.93 0.13 -19.80
CA THR A 172 -12.76 -0.75 -19.68
C THR A 172 -12.08 -0.57 -18.32
N THR A 173 -11.88 0.68 -17.89
CA THR A 173 -11.30 0.99 -16.58
C THR A 173 -12.14 0.42 -15.43
N LYS A 174 -13.46 0.61 -15.48
CA LYS A 174 -14.38 0.09 -14.45
C LYS A 174 -14.31 -1.43 -14.36
N TRP A 175 -14.34 -2.13 -15.49
CA TRP A 175 -14.22 -3.59 -15.54
C TRP A 175 -12.87 -4.07 -15.01
N LEU A 176 -11.77 -3.46 -15.45
CA LEU A 176 -10.44 -3.90 -15.03
C LEU A 176 -10.20 -3.62 -13.53
N ASN A 177 -10.52 -2.42 -13.04
CA ASN A 177 -10.39 -2.09 -11.62
C ASN A 177 -11.27 -2.99 -10.74
N GLY A 178 -12.51 -3.26 -11.16
CA GLY A 178 -13.41 -4.19 -10.46
C GLY A 178 -12.85 -5.61 -10.42
N THR A 179 -12.31 -6.10 -11.53
CA THR A 179 -11.69 -7.43 -11.63
C THR A 179 -10.47 -7.52 -10.71
N SER A 180 -9.60 -6.51 -10.70
CA SER A 180 -8.42 -6.47 -9.83
C SER A 180 -8.78 -6.46 -8.35
N PHE A 181 -9.86 -5.79 -7.97
CA PHE A 181 -10.37 -5.81 -6.60
C PHE A 181 -10.88 -7.19 -6.21
N ILE A 182 -11.67 -7.83 -7.08
CA ILE A 182 -12.14 -9.21 -6.84
C ILE A 182 -10.96 -10.17 -6.71
N LEU A 183 -9.96 -10.08 -7.59
CA LEU A 183 -8.77 -10.92 -7.56
C LEU A 183 -7.90 -10.72 -6.31
N LEU A 184 -7.85 -9.50 -5.77
CA LEU A 184 -7.20 -9.25 -4.48
C LEU A 184 -7.92 -10.00 -3.35
N ILE A 185 -9.25 -9.90 -3.28
CA ILE A 185 -10.05 -10.61 -2.26
C ILE A 185 -9.86 -12.11 -2.40
N LEU A 186 -9.94 -12.65 -3.62
CA LEU A 186 -9.72 -14.07 -3.87
C LEU A 186 -8.31 -14.50 -3.44
N ALA A 187 -7.26 -13.77 -3.81
CA ALA A 187 -5.90 -14.12 -3.42
C ALA A 187 -5.70 -14.13 -1.89
N LEU A 188 -6.31 -13.19 -1.17
CA LEU A 188 -6.12 -13.06 0.27
C LEU A 188 -6.97 -14.05 1.08
N PHE A 189 -8.23 -14.25 0.72
CA PHE A 189 -9.19 -14.99 1.54
C PHE A 189 -9.59 -16.34 0.95
N PHE A 190 -9.62 -16.48 -0.37
CA PHE A 190 -10.12 -17.66 -1.06
C PHE A 190 -9.22 -18.02 -2.26
N PRO A 191 -7.95 -18.38 -2.04
CA PRO A 191 -6.97 -18.55 -3.11
C PRO A 191 -7.15 -19.90 -3.82
N SER A 192 -8.38 -20.36 -4.02
CA SER A 192 -8.69 -21.62 -4.70
C SER A 192 -9.59 -21.31 -5.91
N PRO A 193 -9.21 -21.72 -7.14
CA PRO A 193 -7.98 -22.42 -7.52
C PRO A 193 -6.74 -21.51 -7.53
N TYR A 194 -5.69 -21.91 -6.79
CA TYR A 194 -4.52 -21.07 -6.51
C TYR A 194 -3.83 -20.55 -7.76
N ASP A 195 -3.41 -21.47 -8.63
CA ASP A 195 -2.60 -21.13 -9.80
C ASP A 195 -3.31 -20.15 -10.73
N LEU A 196 -4.64 -20.29 -10.90
CA LEU A 196 -5.42 -19.38 -11.73
C LEU A 196 -5.53 -17.99 -11.10
N VAL A 197 -5.79 -17.89 -9.79
CA VAL A 197 -5.88 -16.60 -9.09
C VAL A 197 -4.54 -15.86 -9.18
N ILE A 198 -3.42 -16.56 -8.97
CA ILE A 198 -2.08 -16.00 -9.11
C ILE A 198 -1.81 -15.56 -10.55
N LEU A 199 -2.12 -16.42 -11.53
CA LEU A 199 -1.89 -16.13 -12.95
C LEU A 199 -2.64 -14.88 -13.40
N PHE A 200 -3.92 -14.75 -13.05
CA PHE A 200 -4.69 -13.56 -13.40
C PHE A 200 -4.14 -12.29 -12.73
N ASN A 201 -3.70 -12.37 -11.47
CA ASN A 201 -3.02 -11.25 -10.81
C ASN A 201 -1.68 -10.89 -11.50
N MET A 202 -0.96 -11.86 -12.08
CA MET A 202 0.24 -11.57 -12.88
C MET A 202 -0.09 -10.91 -14.22
N ILE A 203 -1.19 -11.29 -14.88
CA ILE A 203 -1.54 -10.80 -16.22
C ILE A 203 -2.12 -9.38 -16.19
N ILE A 204 -2.96 -9.05 -15.21
CA ILE A 204 -3.71 -7.79 -15.19
C ILE A 204 -2.81 -6.55 -15.33
N PRO A 205 -1.68 -6.40 -14.60
CA PRO A 205 -0.85 -5.21 -14.74
C PRO A 205 -0.32 -5.00 -16.16
N PHE A 206 0.01 -6.09 -16.88
CA PHE A 206 0.43 -5.99 -18.29
C PHE A 206 -0.73 -5.56 -19.19
N VAL A 207 -1.94 -6.07 -18.95
CA VAL A 207 -3.15 -5.64 -19.67
C VAL A 207 -3.41 -4.15 -19.42
N ALA A 208 -3.30 -3.69 -18.17
CA ALA A 208 -3.47 -2.29 -17.81
C ALA A 208 -2.45 -1.38 -18.52
N ILE A 209 -1.16 -1.75 -18.49
CA ILE A 209 -0.09 -1.04 -19.19
C ILE A 209 -0.34 -0.99 -20.71
N PHE A 210 -0.71 -2.12 -21.30
CA PHE A 210 -1.04 -2.20 -22.72
C PHE A 210 -2.19 -1.26 -23.08
N LEU A 211 -3.27 -1.25 -22.28
CA LEU A 211 -4.40 -0.37 -22.48
C LEU A 211 -4.02 1.11 -22.36
N ILE A 212 -3.18 1.48 -21.39
CA ILE A 212 -2.69 2.87 -21.26
C ILE A 212 -1.99 3.33 -22.55
N ILE A 213 -1.15 2.46 -23.13
CA ILE A 213 -0.46 2.75 -24.39
C ILE A 213 -1.46 2.84 -25.56
N GLN A 214 -2.42 1.91 -25.64
CA GLN A 214 -3.40 1.87 -26.73
C GLN A 214 -4.34 3.08 -26.73
N PHE A 215 -4.76 3.54 -25.55
CA PHE A 215 -5.69 4.65 -25.38
C PHE A 215 -5.00 6.03 -25.46
N LYS A 216 -3.69 6.09 -25.74
CA LYS A 216 -2.91 7.29 -26.09
C LYS A 216 -3.16 8.51 -25.17
N GLY A 217 -3.35 8.26 -23.88
CA GLY A 217 -3.57 9.32 -22.87
C GLY A 217 -5.03 9.55 -22.44
N LEU A 218 -6.02 8.85 -23.02
CA LEU A 218 -7.39 8.80 -22.45
C LEU A 218 -7.45 8.04 -21.13
N LEU A 219 -6.53 7.10 -20.90
CA LEU A 219 -6.37 6.39 -19.65
C LEU A 219 -5.16 6.94 -18.89
N LYS A 220 -5.34 7.20 -17.59
CA LYS A 220 -4.29 7.71 -16.71
C LYS A 220 -3.79 6.62 -15.78
N ILE A 221 -2.52 6.70 -15.39
CA ILE A 221 -1.94 5.79 -14.38
C ILE A 221 -2.45 6.15 -12.99
N ASN A 222 -2.58 7.44 -12.68
CA ASN A 222 -3.03 7.93 -11.39
C ASN A 222 -4.22 8.86 -11.57
N ASP A 223 -5.14 8.80 -10.62
CA ASP A 223 -6.26 9.74 -10.58
C ASP A 223 -5.77 11.06 -9.96
N ARG A 224 -6.00 12.17 -10.68
CA ARG A 224 -5.88 13.50 -10.08
C ARG A 224 -7.27 13.92 -9.70
N ALA A 225 -7.47 14.28 -8.44
CA ALA A 225 -8.72 14.89 -7.99
C ALA A 225 -9.28 15.92 -9.00
N ASN A 226 -10.59 15.80 -9.29
CA ASN A 226 -11.29 16.55 -10.33
C ASN A 226 -10.70 16.40 -11.73
N THR A 227 -10.70 15.17 -12.26
CA THR A 227 -10.45 14.93 -13.69
C THR A 227 -11.52 14.03 -14.27
N ILE A 228 -11.83 14.21 -15.56
CA ILE A 228 -12.74 13.31 -16.28
C ILE A 228 -12.05 12.03 -16.77
N TYR A 229 -10.71 12.02 -16.79
CA TYR A 229 -9.96 10.90 -17.32
C TYR A 229 -9.98 9.70 -16.37
N PRO A 230 -10.42 8.51 -16.82
CA PRO A 230 -10.43 7.33 -15.98
C PRO A 230 -9.01 6.82 -15.66
N SER A 231 -8.84 6.29 -14.44
CA SER A 231 -7.54 5.84 -13.91
C SER A 231 -7.46 4.33 -13.71
N LEU A 232 -6.35 3.74 -14.14
CA LEU A 232 -6.03 2.32 -13.96
C LEU A 232 -5.11 2.06 -12.76
N PHE A 233 -4.96 3.04 -11.85
CA PHE A 233 -4.11 2.91 -10.66
C PHE A 233 -4.41 1.65 -9.85
N VAL A 234 -5.69 1.41 -9.59
CA VAL A 234 -6.16 0.26 -8.81
C VAL A 234 -5.84 -1.06 -9.51
N SER A 235 -5.96 -1.10 -10.84
CA SER A 235 -5.61 -2.28 -11.64
C SER A 235 -4.14 -2.65 -11.55
N LEU A 236 -3.26 -1.72 -11.22
CA LEU A 236 -1.83 -1.94 -11.04
C LEU A 236 -1.49 -2.25 -9.57
N LEU A 237 -2.11 -1.52 -8.65
CA LEU A 237 -1.85 -1.62 -7.21
C LEU A 237 -2.31 -2.96 -6.62
N PHE A 238 -3.56 -3.33 -6.87
CA PHE A 238 -4.17 -4.47 -6.17
C PHE A 238 -3.51 -5.81 -6.51
N PRO A 239 -3.18 -6.13 -7.77
CA PRO A 239 -2.45 -7.35 -8.06
C PRO A 239 -1.05 -7.38 -7.46
N THR A 240 -0.39 -6.22 -7.40
CA THR A 240 0.91 -6.08 -6.73
C THR A 240 0.81 -6.43 -5.25
N CYS A 241 -0.19 -5.87 -4.55
CA CYS A 241 -0.45 -6.18 -3.14
C CYS A 241 -0.82 -7.65 -2.95
N ALA A 242 -1.69 -8.20 -3.80
CA ALA A 242 -2.11 -9.60 -3.74
C ALA A 242 -0.90 -10.53 -3.84
N LEU A 243 -0.10 -10.40 -4.90
CA LEU A 243 1.09 -11.25 -5.11
C LEU A 243 2.12 -11.05 -4.00
N GLY A 244 2.39 -9.82 -3.57
CA GLY A 244 3.33 -9.55 -2.49
C GLY A 244 2.92 -10.21 -1.18
N MET A 245 1.63 -10.17 -0.84
CA MET A 245 1.10 -10.85 0.35
C MET A 245 1.21 -12.37 0.22
N ARG A 246 0.94 -12.94 -0.96
CA ARG A 246 1.13 -14.39 -1.19
C ARG A 246 2.59 -14.82 -1.04
N VAL A 247 3.53 -14.04 -1.57
CA VAL A 247 4.97 -14.30 -1.36
C VAL A 247 5.30 -14.34 0.11
N LEU A 248 4.83 -13.33 0.87
CA LEU A 248 5.08 -13.26 2.29
C LEU A 248 4.43 -14.43 3.02
N TYR A 249 3.23 -14.87 2.66
CA TYR A 249 2.48 -15.90 3.39
C TYR A 249 2.96 -17.32 3.07
N ASP A 250 3.26 -17.59 1.80
CA ASP A 250 3.37 -18.96 1.31
C ASP A 250 4.80 -19.49 1.26
N PHE A 251 5.80 -18.61 1.12
CA PHE A 251 7.16 -19.03 0.74
C PHE A 251 8.23 -18.57 1.72
N ASN A 252 9.20 -19.45 1.98
CA ASN A 252 10.41 -19.12 2.72
C ASN A 252 11.62 -19.19 1.76
N PHE A 253 12.32 -18.07 1.58
CA PHE A 253 13.51 -18.01 0.72
C PHE A 253 14.79 -18.07 1.55
N ILE A 254 15.78 -18.84 1.10
CA ILE A 254 17.11 -18.86 1.74
C ILE A 254 17.86 -17.57 1.41
N THR A 255 17.75 -17.13 0.17
CA THR A 255 18.33 -15.86 -0.29
C THR A 255 17.40 -15.19 -1.29
N THR A 256 17.28 -13.87 -1.18
CA THR A 256 16.48 -13.04 -2.09
C THR A 256 17.35 -12.32 -3.13
N LYS A 257 18.64 -12.66 -3.21
CA LYS A 257 19.61 -11.91 -4.04
C LYS A 257 19.22 -11.88 -5.52
N TRP A 258 18.75 -12.99 -6.07
CA TRP A 258 18.42 -13.05 -7.49
C TRP A 258 17.07 -12.38 -7.81
N ILE A 259 16.19 -12.19 -6.83
CA ILE A 259 14.89 -11.51 -7.03
C ILE A 259 15.13 -10.08 -7.50
N TRP A 260 16.01 -9.32 -6.84
CA TRP A 260 16.26 -7.92 -7.23
C TRP A 260 17.03 -7.79 -8.55
N VAL A 261 17.92 -8.74 -8.85
CA VAL A 261 18.67 -8.78 -10.11
C VAL A 261 17.73 -8.88 -11.33
N PHE A 262 16.64 -9.64 -11.23
CA PHE A 262 15.65 -9.72 -12.30
C PHE A 262 14.60 -8.60 -12.24
N SER A 263 14.20 -8.18 -11.04
CA SER A 263 13.09 -7.23 -10.88
C SER A 263 13.45 -5.80 -11.28
N ILE A 264 14.68 -5.35 -11.00
CA ILE A 264 15.12 -3.99 -11.34
C ILE A 264 15.14 -3.78 -12.87
N PRO A 265 15.80 -4.62 -13.69
CA PRO A 265 15.83 -4.41 -15.14
C PRO A 265 14.45 -4.48 -15.78
N LEU A 266 13.58 -5.40 -15.35
CA LEU A 266 12.22 -5.52 -15.88
C LEU A 266 11.36 -4.30 -15.54
N SER A 267 11.40 -3.85 -14.28
CA SER A 267 10.68 -2.64 -13.86
C SER A 267 11.17 -1.42 -14.65
N LEU A 268 12.49 -1.25 -14.81
CA LEU A 268 13.08 -0.17 -15.58
C LEU A 268 12.69 -0.23 -17.06
N CYS A 269 12.65 -1.42 -17.66
CA CYS A 269 12.23 -1.62 -19.04
C CYS A 269 10.80 -1.14 -19.26
N ILE A 270 9.86 -1.52 -18.38
CA ILE A 270 8.46 -1.07 -18.46
C ILE A 270 8.35 0.44 -18.25
N VAL A 271 9.07 1.00 -17.27
CA VAL A 271 9.09 2.46 -17.04
C VAL A 271 9.59 3.20 -18.27
N LEU A 272 10.66 2.72 -18.92
CA LEU A 272 11.19 3.32 -20.15
C LEU A 272 10.19 3.21 -21.31
N ILE A 273 9.54 2.06 -21.49
CA ILE A 273 8.49 1.90 -22.51
C ILE A 273 7.39 2.94 -22.30
N LEU A 274 6.91 3.11 -21.06
CA LEU A 274 5.87 4.10 -20.75
C LEU A 274 6.36 5.53 -20.92
N PHE A 275 7.60 5.84 -20.51
CA PHE A 275 8.22 7.14 -20.71
C PHE A 275 8.28 7.54 -22.20
N PHE A 276 8.57 6.60 -23.10
CA PHE A 276 8.63 6.88 -24.54
C PHE A 276 7.28 6.78 -25.26
N LYS A 277 6.32 6.05 -24.72
CA LYS A 277 5.01 5.80 -25.37
C LYS A 277 3.87 6.65 -24.83
N THR A 278 4.05 7.32 -23.69
CA THR A 278 2.97 8.02 -23.01
C THR A 278 3.46 9.37 -22.47
N ASP A 279 2.59 10.37 -22.50
CA ASP A 279 2.84 11.69 -21.91
C ASP A 279 2.64 11.69 -20.37
N GLU A 280 2.28 10.54 -19.79
CA GLU A 280 1.97 10.34 -18.37
C GLU A 280 3.22 10.31 -17.50
N VAL A 281 4.32 9.76 -18.02
CA VAL A 281 5.56 9.57 -17.27
C VAL A 281 6.56 10.60 -17.79
N GLY A 282 6.64 11.75 -17.12
CA GLY A 282 7.54 12.84 -17.49
C GLY A 282 7.96 13.72 -16.31
N PHE A 283 9.07 14.44 -16.49
CA PHE A 283 9.63 15.34 -15.47
C PHE A 283 9.10 16.78 -15.55
N SER A 284 8.17 17.08 -16.47
CA SER A 284 7.80 18.45 -16.84
C SER A 284 6.79 19.13 -15.88
N LYS A 285 6.02 18.36 -15.10
CA LYS A 285 4.97 18.90 -14.23
C LYS A 285 5.24 18.57 -12.76
N LYS A 286 5.49 19.61 -11.95
CA LYS A 286 5.68 19.50 -10.48
C LYS A 286 4.50 18.84 -9.74
N SER A 287 3.32 18.78 -10.36
CA SER A 287 2.12 18.13 -9.81
C SER A 287 2.08 16.60 -10.01
N ASP A 288 3.00 16.01 -10.78
CA ASP A 288 3.02 14.57 -11.09
C ASP A 288 3.96 13.75 -10.20
N PHE A 289 4.43 14.33 -9.10
CA PHE A 289 5.38 13.69 -8.18
C PHE A 289 4.93 12.29 -7.73
N GLY A 290 3.63 12.10 -7.48
CA GLY A 290 3.09 10.78 -7.13
C GLY A 290 3.23 9.75 -8.26
N ALA A 291 2.80 10.09 -9.47
CA ALA A 291 2.84 9.18 -10.61
C ALA A 291 4.28 8.92 -11.07
N THR A 292 5.13 9.95 -11.18
CA THR A 292 6.49 9.82 -11.71
C THR A 292 7.42 9.00 -10.81
N TYR A 293 7.25 9.08 -9.48
CA TYR A 293 8.15 8.41 -8.53
C TYR A 293 7.54 7.18 -7.85
N MET A 294 6.24 7.16 -7.55
CA MET A 294 5.63 5.97 -6.91
C MET A 294 5.41 4.84 -7.91
N PHE A 295 5.12 5.14 -9.17
CA PHE A 295 4.83 4.10 -10.16
C PHE A 295 6.01 3.14 -10.41
N PRO A 296 7.28 3.60 -10.58
CA PRO A 296 8.43 2.70 -10.64
C PRO A 296 8.56 1.79 -9.40
N PHE A 297 8.24 2.32 -8.21
CA PHE A 297 8.28 1.53 -6.98
C PHE A 297 7.22 0.43 -6.96
N PHE A 298 5.99 0.74 -7.42
CA PHE A 298 4.93 -0.26 -7.57
C PHE A 298 5.31 -1.34 -8.59
N LEU A 299 5.84 -0.96 -9.75
CA LEU A 299 6.31 -1.93 -10.74
C LEU A 299 7.44 -2.81 -10.19
N TYR A 300 8.38 -2.23 -9.44
CA TYR A 300 9.42 -3.00 -8.78
C TYR A 300 8.84 -4.02 -7.79
N GLY A 301 7.90 -3.60 -6.93
CA GLY A 301 7.21 -4.51 -6.00
C GLY A 301 6.44 -5.61 -6.71
N PHE A 302 5.78 -5.29 -7.83
CA PHE A 302 5.10 -6.26 -8.69
C PHE A 302 6.08 -7.29 -9.23
N PHE A 303 7.17 -6.87 -9.87
CA PHE A 303 8.15 -7.80 -10.44
C PHE A 303 8.85 -8.64 -9.38
N CYS A 304 9.20 -8.07 -8.22
CA CYS A 304 9.72 -8.84 -7.08
C CYS A 304 8.78 -9.99 -6.71
N SER A 305 7.48 -9.69 -6.62
CA SER A 305 6.48 -10.67 -6.21
C SER A 305 6.23 -11.71 -7.30
N ALA A 306 6.10 -11.26 -8.56
CA ALA A 306 5.87 -12.13 -9.70
C ALA A 306 7.03 -13.12 -9.90
N ILE A 307 8.27 -12.64 -9.85
CA ILE A 307 9.49 -13.46 -9.97
C ILE A 307 9.61 -14.46 -8.82
N ALA A 308 9.33 -14.03 -7.59
CA ALA A 308 9.38 -14.91 -6.42
C ALA A 308 8.39 -16.06 -6.54
N ILE A 309 7.13 -15.77 -6.93
CA ILE A 309 6.09 -16.79 -7.06
C ILE A 309 6.38 -17.70 -8.26
N SER A 310 6.71 -17.15 -9.42
CA SER A 310 6.98 -17.95 -10.61
C SER A 310 8.24 -18.81 -10.45
N ASN A 311 9.22 -18.36 -9.67
CA ASN A 311 10.37 -19.18 -9.28
C ASN A 311 9.95 -20.45 -8.53
N VAL A 312 8.90 -20.39 -7.72
CA VAL A 312 8.41 -21.54 -6.93
C VAL A 312 7.46 -22.41 -7.76
N ILE A 313 6.47 -21.80 -8.43
CA ILE A 313 5.47 -22.52 -9.23
C ILE A 313 6.11 -23.31 -10.37
N PHE A 314 7.12 -22.73 -11.04
CA PHE A 314 7.81 -23.40 -12.14
C PHE A 314 9.00 -24.25 -11.68
N ASP A 315 9.17 -24.47 -10.36
CA ASP A 315 10.30 -25.24 -9.83
C ASP A 315 10.08 -26.76 -9.95
N THR A 316 10.67 -27.34 -10.98
CA THR A 316 10.70 -28.80 -11.19
C THR A 316 11.92 -29.47 -10.56
N SER A 317 12.72 -28.77 -9.75
CA SER A 317 13.91 -29.35 -9.13
C SER A 317 13.56 -30.37 -8.03
N SER A 318 14.39 -31.40 -7.91
CA SER A 318 14.32 -32.38 -6.83
C SER A 318 14.66 -31.72 -5.49
N ALA A 319 13.82 -31.94 -4.47
CA ALA A 319 14.08 -31.43 -3.13
C ALA A 319 15.25 -32.17 -2.47
N VAL A 320 16.11 -31.43 -1.79
CA VAL A 320 17.21 -31.95 -0.97
C VAL A 320 16.89 -31.69 0.50
N ARG A 321 17.05 -32.72 1.34
CA ARG A 321 16.69 -32.67 2.77
C ARG A 321 17.90 -32.33 3.62
N TYR A 322 17.71 -31.37 4.52
CA TYR A 322 18.68 -30.95 5.52
C TYR A 322 18.08 -31.10 6.91
N GLN A 323 18.93 -31.18 7.94
CA GLN A 323 18.49 -31.17 9.34
C GLN A 323 18.87 -29.82 9.95
N ALA A 324 17.92 -29.17 10.61
CA ALA A 324 18.12 -27.89 11.27
C ALA A 324 17.61 -27.96 12.71
N GLU A 325 18.35 -27.37 13.63
CA GLU A 325 17.95 -27.30 15.04
C GLU A 325 17.04 -26.09 15.27
N ILE A 326 15.97 -26.28 16.04
CA ILE A 326 15.10 -25.18 16.47
C ILE A 326 15.77 -24.45 17.62
N ILE A 327 16.20 -23.21 17.40
CA ILE A 327 16.86 -22.40 18.43
C ILE A 327 15.91 -21.43 19.13
N GLN A 328 14.81 -21.06 18.49
CA GLN A 328 13.81 -20.18 19.06
C GLN A 328 12.45 -20.40 18.38
N LYS A 329 11.37 -20.09 19.09
CA LYS A 329 10.00 -20.10 18.57
C LYS A 329 9.44 -18.68 18.62
N LYS A 330 8.79 -18.22 17.54
CA LYS A 330 8.12 -16.92 17.46
C LYS A 330 6.68 -17.09 17.01
N GLN A 331 5.74 -16.54 17.77
CA GLN A 331 4.32 -16.56 17.43
C GLN A 331 3.84 -15.13 17.20
N SER A 332 3.02 -14.95 16.18
CA SER A 332 2.32 -13.72 15.86
C SER A 332 0.86 -14.05 15.54
N ASP A 333 -0.03 -13.05 15.50
CA ASP A 333 -1.47 -13.25 15.25
C ASP A 333 -1.76 -14.07 13.99
N ASN A 334 -0.87 -13.99 12.98
CA ASN A 334 -1.07 -14.62 11.67
C ASN A 334 -0.03 -15.70 11.33
N PHE A 335 1.04 -15.88 12.12
CA PHE A 335 2.12 -16.82 11.80
C PHE A 335 2.73 -17.50 13.01
N ASN A 336 3.13 -18.75 12.80
CA ASN A 336 3.92 -19.54 13.74
C ASN A 336 5.27 -19.84 13.07
N ASN A 337 6.33 -19.19 13.56
CA ASN A 337 7.67 -19.28 12.98
C ASN A 337 8.59 -20.05 13.92
N LEU A 338 9.34 -20.99 13.35
CA LEU A 338 10.50 -21.60 14.01
C LEU A 338 11.75 -20.88 13.52
N VAL A 339 12.55 -20.36 14.46
CA VAL A 339 13.88 -19.85 14.15
C VAL A 339 14.82 -21.04 14.15
N LEU A 340 15.40 -21.31 12.99
CA LEU A 340 16.33 -22.40 12.75
C LEU A 340 17.77 -21.91 13.01
N SER A 341 18.64 -22.84 13.40
CA SER A 341 20.07 -22.62 13.55
C SER A 341 20.69 -22.05 12.27
N GLU A 342 21.90 -21.53 12.36
CA GLU A 342 22.69 -21.17 11.17
C GLU A 342 23.37 -22.40 10.56
N ASN A 343 23.86 -22.28 9.33
CA ASN A 343 24.74 -23.26 8.67
C ASN A 343 24.17 -24.67 8.43
N TRP A 344 22.85 -24.89 8.59
CA TRP A 344 22.22 -26.16 8.17
C TRP A 344 22.16 -26.33 6.64
N HIS A 345 22.43 -25.26 5.88
CA HIS A 345 22.54 -25.28 4.41
C HIS A 345 23.72 -24.40 3.95
N PRO A 346 24.46 -24.73 2.87
CA PRO A 346 25.65 -23.98 2.45
C PRO A 346 25.41 -22.48 2.14
N LEU A 347 24.21 -22.14 1.69
CA LEU A 347 23.79 -20.75 1.42
C LEU A 347 23.17 -20.05 2.64
N ASN A 348 22.98 -20.77 3.75
CA ASN A 348 22.42 -20.25 4.98
C ASN A 348 23.56 -19.89 5.95
N THR A 349 23.91 -18.61 6.02
CA THR A 349 24.96 -18.09 6.91
C THR A 349 24.41 -17.36 8.13
N LYS A 350 23.09 -17.35 8.31
CA LYS A 350 22.38 -16.62 9.37
C LYS A 350 21.16 -17.40 9.79
N LYS A 351 20.72 -17.22 11.04
CA LYS A 351 19.43 -17.71 11.55
C LYS A 351 18.30 -17.42 10.56
N THR A 352 17.51 -18.43 10.22
CA THR A 352 16.39 -18.30 9.29
C THR A 352 15.09 -18.68 9.97
N GLU A 353 14.02 -17.97 9.62
CA GLU A 353 12.68 -18.28 10.10
C GLU A 353 11.99 -19.21 9.09
N GLY A 354 11.49 -20.35 9.57
CA GLY A 354 10.63 -21.26 8.83
C GLY A 354 9.21 -21.18 9.33
N LYS A 355 8.27 -20.89 8.43
CA LYS A 355 6.83 -20.91 8.73
C LYS A 355 6.32 -22.34 8.86
N VAL A 356 5.50 -22.57 9.89
CA VAL A 356 4.89 -23.87 10.17
C VAL A 356 3.44 -23.71 10.63
N SER A 357 2.67 -24.80 10.57
CA SER A 357 1.32 -24.87 11.13
C SER A 357 1.34 -24.70 12.64
N LEU A 358 0.24 -24.16 13.18
CA LEU A 358 0.06 -24.02 14.64
C LEU A 358 0.17 -25.38 15.35
N SER A 359 -0.35 -26.43 14.71
CA SER A 359 -0.30 -27.78 15.25
C SER A 359 1.14 -28.29 15.41
N PHE A 360 1.98 -28.08 14.39
CA PHE A 360 3.38 -28.48 14.43
C PHE A 360 4.17 -27.61 15.40
N TYR A 361 3.95 -26.30 15.35
CA TYR A 361 4.55 -25.34 16.28
C TYR A 361 4.33 -25.75 17.73
N ASN A 362 3.12 -26.16 18.12
CA ASN A 362 2.83 -26.56 19.50
C ASN A 362 3.45 -27.90 19.89
N ARG A 363 3.72 -28.80 18.93
CA ARG A 363 4.32 -30.12 19.19
C ARG A 363 5.83 -30.06 19.40
N VAL A 364 6.53 -29.18 18.69
CA VAL A 364 8.00 -29.11 18.70
C VAL A 364 8.53 -28.19 19.82
N LYS A 365 9.73 -28.49 20.30
CA LYS A 365 10.44 -27.76 21.35
C LYS A 365 11.73 -27.14 20.83
N ILE A 366 12.22 -26.13 21.55
CA ILE A 366 13.56 -25.58 21.32
C ILE A 366 14.58 -26.70 21.62
N GLY A 367 15.59 -26.84 20.77
CA GLY A 367 16.57 -27.93 20.76
C GLY A 367 16.16 -29.14 19.92
N ASP A 368 14.91 -29.20 19.44
CA ASP A 368 14.50 -30.27 18.54
C ASP A 368 15.12 -30.10 17.15
N ILE A 369 15.38 -31.23 16.49
CA ILE A 369 15.87 -31.27 15.11
C ILE A 369 14.69 -31.48 14.16
N VAL A 370 14.55 -30.58 13.19
CA VAL A 370 13.55 -30.66 12.13
C VAL A 370 14.20 -30.87 10.77
N THR A 371 13.49 -31.59 9.90
CA THR A 371 13.93 -31.75 8.51
C THR A 371 13.40 -30.59 7.68
N VAL A 372 14.30 -29.99 6.90
CA VAL A 372 14.00 -28.90 5.97
C VAL A 372 14.20 -29.42 4.55
N GLU A 373 13.17 -29.28 3.71
CA GLU A 373 13.31 -29.53 2.28
C GLU A 373 13.67 -28.23 1.58
N VAL A 374 14.79 -28.27 0.87
CA VAL A 374 15.30 -27.16 0.06
C VAL A 374 15.14 -27.51 -1.41
N LYS A 375 14.63 -26.56 -2.19
CA LYS A 375 14.62 -26.63 -3.64
C LYS A 375 15.43 -25.50 -4.26
N LYS A 376 15.86 -25.72 -5.49
CA LYS A 376 16.76 -24.80 -6.20
C LYS A 376 16.05 -23.51 -6.66
N GLY A 377 14.74 -23.58 -6.93
CA GLY A 377 13.99 -22.54 -7.62
C GLY A 377 14.19 -22.59 -9.13
N ALA A 378 13.15 -22.28 -9.89
CA ALA A 378 13.19 -22.25 -11.36
C ALA A 378 14.25 -21.28 -11.91
N TYR A 379 14.51 -20.18 -11.19
CA TYR A 379 15.51 -19.17 -11.56
C TYR A 379 16.78 -19.24 -10.70
N GLY A 380 16.98 -20.36 -9.98
CA GLY A 380 18.09 -20.50 -9.04
C GLY A 380 17.96 -19.61 -7.81
N ILE A 381 16.72 -19.24 -7.42
CA ILE A 381 16.41 -18.62 -6.13
C ILE A 381 15.97 -19.74 -5.17
N PRO A 382 16.85 -20.20 -4.25
CA PRO A 382 16.54 -21.33 -3.40
C PRO A 382 15.48 -20.96 -2.36
N TRP A 383 14.53 -21.85 -2.19
CA TRP A 383 13.44 -21.74 -1.22
C TRP A 383 13.31 -23.04 -0.45
N PHE A 384 12.68 -22.97 0.72
CA PHE A 384 12.58 -24.11 1.61
C PHE A 384 11.24 -24.21 2.31
N GLN A 385 10.94 -25.41 2.76
CA GLN A 385 9.80 -25.74 3.61
C GLN A 385 10.25 -26.64 4.77
N VAL A 386 9.66 -26.43 5.94
CA VAL A 386 9.88 -27.33 7.08
C VAL A 386 8.93 -28.51 6.92
N LEU A 387 9.47 -29.73 6.92
CA LEU A 387 8.65 -30.94 6.84
C LEU A 387 8.02 -31.22 8.22
N GLU A 388 6.71 -31.07 8.30
CA GLU A 388 5.97 -31.24 9.56
C GLU A 388 5.76 -32.71 9.95
N ASP A 389 5.77 -33.63 8.98
CA ASP A 389 5.47 -35.05 9.18
C ASP A 389 6.71 -35.89 9.55
N SER A 390 7.92 -35.37 9.36
CA SER A 390 9.17 -36.11 9.58
C SER A 390 9.81 -35.87 10.95
N PHE A 391 9.06 -35.31 11.89
CA PHE A 391 9.57 -34.99 13.22
C PHE A 391 9.98 -36.24 14.01
N LYS A 392 11.24 -36.29 14.43
CA LYS A 392 11.75 -37.27 15.39
C LYS A 392 12.05 -36.53 16.70
N PRO A 393 11.31 -36.77 17.79
CA PRO A 393 11.60 -36.13 19.07
C PRO A 393 13.01 -36.51 19.54
N THR A 394 13.87 -35.52 19.71
CA THR A 394 15.20 -35.70 20.29
C THR A 394 15.09 -35.76 21.81
N GLY A 395 15.11 -36.97 22.36
CA GLY A 395 15.36 -37.17 23.78
C GLY A 395 14.52 -38.27 24.42
N LYS A 396 15.25 -39.26 24.95
CA LYS A 396 14.81 -40.30 25.89
C LYS A 396 13.55 -39.90 26.66
N ARG A 397 12.44 -40.55 26.34
CA ARG A 397 11.35 -40.74 27.30
C ARG A 397 11.92 -41.60 28.44
N ASN A 398 12.52 -40.98 29.45
CA ASN A 398 12.53 -41.57 30.79
C ASN A 398 11.08 -41.55 31.27
N TYR A 399 10.26 -42.45 30.74
CA TYR A 399 9.10 -42.90 31.48
C TYR A 399 9.66 -43.77 32.61
N GLY A 400 10.07 -43.12 33.70
CA GLY A 400 9.94 -43.72 35.02
C GLY A 400 8.45 -43.86 35.34
N LEU A 401 7.76 -44.72 34.59
CA LEU A 401 6.48 -45.28 34.96
C LEU A 401 6.82 -46.67 35.49
N THR A 402 7.18 -46.74 36.77
CA THR A 402 6.91 -47.94 37.56
C THR A 402 5.42 -48.22 37.43
N LEU A 403 5.09 -49.25 36.64
CA LEU A 403 3.77 -49.88 36.68
C LEU A 403 3.56 -50.41 38.11
N PRO A 404 2.40 -50.16 38.75
CA PRO A 404 2.05 -50.86 39.97
C PRO A 404 1.81 -52.33 39.63
N ASP A 405 2.64 -53.21 40.19
CA ASP A 405 2.36 -54.64 40.30
C ASP A 405 1.19 -54.85 41.25
N SER A 406 -0.04 -54.71 40.75
CA SER A 406 -1.22 -55.35 41.34
C SER A 406 -2.37 -55.28 40.36
N LEU A 407 -2.56 -56.37 39.62
CA LEU A 407 -3.86 -56.95 39.24
C LEU A 407 -3.59 -58.20 38.40
N SER A 408 -3.17 -59.27 39.07
CA SER A 408 -3.37 -60.64 38.61
C SER A 408 -4.59 -61.21 39.32
N LEU A 409 -5.63 -61.51 38.54
CA LEU A 409 -6.63 -62.53 38.85
C LEU A 409 -6.23 -63.82 38.13
#